data_AF-A0A7V4E9W8-F1
#
_entry.id   AF-A0A7V4E9W8-F1
#
_cell.length_a   1.000
_cell.length_b   1.000
_cell.length_c   1.000
_cell.angle_alpha   90.00
_cell.angle_beta   90.00
_cell.angle_gamma   90.00
#
_symmetry.space_group_name_H-M   'P 1'
#
loop_
_entity.id
_entity.type
_entity.pdbx_description
1 polymer ?
#
loop_
_entity_poly.entity_id
_entity_poly.type
_entity_poly.pdbx_seq_one_letter_code
_entity_poly.pdbx_strand_id
1 'polypeptide(L)'
;MDVKKIRSEYGNLLGTSANSIPENIKNTINELKMMQNSVVSQKEITVEEMQKIIESINSKIKDLGIYLAFDKEGNIPVVKVIDVRNRKVVKVFPPKEITDIVRRINEVFDILVGFILKKHF
;
A
#
# COMPACT_ATOMS: atom_id res chain seq x y z
N MET A 1 -14.12 2.81 8.46
CA MET A 1 -12.93 2.21 9.11
C MET A 1 -11.83 3.26 9.06
N ASP A 2 -11.36 3.72 10.21
CA ASP A 2 -10.55 4.94 10.38
C ASP A 2 -9.06 4.70 10.04
N VAL A 3 -8.46 5.54 9.20
CA VAL A 3 -7.07 5.45 8.75
C VAL A 3 -6.08 5.61 9.93
N LYS A 4 -6.46 6.39 10.96
CA LYS A 4 -5.64 6.55 12.16
C LYS A 4 -5.58 5.27 13.00
N LYS A 5 -6.68 4.49 12.99
CA LYS A 5 -6.76 3.20 13.70
C LYS A 5 -5.87 2.14 13.03
N ILE A 6 -5.85 2.12 11.70
CA ILE A 6 -4.95 1.28 10.88
C ILE A 6 -3.49 1.57 11.24
N ARG A 7 -3.07 2.85 11.21
CA ARG A 7 -1.66 3.23 11.49
C ARG A 7 -1.21 2.81 12.90
N SER A 8 -2.09 2.94 13.89
CA SER A 8 -1.82 2.51 15.28
C SER A 8 -1.80 0.99 15.45
N GLU A 9 -2.68 0.25 14.78
CA GLU A 9 -2.71 -1.22 14.85
C GLU A 9 -1.47 -1.84 14.17
N TYR A 10 -1.06 -1.31 13.00
CA TYR A 10 0.07 -1.86 12.24
C TYR A 10 1.45 -1.37 12.73
N GLY A 11 1.53 -0.19 13.34
CA GLY A 11 2.76 0.26 14.01
C GLY A 11 3.17 -0.65 15.18
N ASN A 12 2.18 -1.19 15.91
CA ASN A 12 2.41 -2.08 17.05
C ASN A 12 2.70 -3.54 16.63
N LEU A 13 2.17 -4.00 15.50
CA LEU A 13 2.40 -5.36 14.97
C LEU A 13 3.86 -5.62 14.55
N LEU A 14 4.58 -4.57 14.13
CA LEU A 14 5.99 -4.66 13.74
C LEU A 14 6.93 -4.89 14.94
N GLY A 15 6.52 -4.54 16.16
CA GLY A 15 7.34 -4.65 17.36
C GLY A 15 7.24 -6.00 18.09
N THR A 16 6.13 -6.72 17.94
CA THR A 16 5.84 -7.92 18.74
C THR A 16 5.80 -9.23 17.96
N SER A 17 5.71 -9.19 16.62
CA SER A 17 5.45 -10.40 15.81
C SER A 17 6.48 -10.64 14.69
N ALA A 18 7.70 -10.14 14.86
CA ALA A 18 8.78 -10.29 13.89
C ALA A 18 9.28 -11.75 13.72
N ASN A 19 8.87 -12.70 14.58
CA ASN A 19 9.39 -14.07 14.56
C ASN A 19 8.54 -15.10 13.78
N SER A 20 7.32 -14.76 13.34
CA SER A 20 6.41 -15.70 12.64
C SER A 20 6.12 -15.33 11.17
N ILE A 21 6.61 -14.18 10.70
CA ILE A 21 6.45 -13.77 9.29
C ILE A 21 7.54 -14.47 8.43
N PRO A 22 7.16 -15.13 7.32
CA PRO A 22 8.13 -15.71 6.38
C PRO A 22 9.12 -14.68 5.84
N GLU A 23 10.38 -15.08 5.66
CA GLU A 23 11.48 -14.18 5.28
C GLU A 23 11.22 -13.42 3.97
N ASN A 24 10.58 -14.07 2.99
CA ASN A 24 10.18 -13.43 1.74
C ASN A 24 9.19 -12.28 1.97
N ILE A 25 8.28 -12.40 2.93
CA ILE A 25 7.31 -11.34 3.27
C ILE A 25 8.01 -10.17 3.97
N LYS A 26 8.95 -10.47 4.88
CA LYS A 26 9.77 -9.43 5.53
C LYS A 26 10.56 -8.61 4.51
N ASN A 27 11.18 -9.28 3.54
CA ASN A 27 11.92 -8.63 2.47
C ASN A 27 11.02 -7.72 1.63
N THR A 28 9.84 -8.21 1.21
CA THR A 28 8.88 -7.37 0.49
C THR A 28 8.45 -6.14 1.31
N ILE A 29 8.18 -6.30 2.62
CA ILE A 29 7.81 -5.18 3.49
C ILE A 29 8.95 -4.15 3.59
N ASN A 30 10.19 -4.60 3.72
CA ASN A 30 11.35 -3.72 3.79
C ASN A 30 11.55 -2.95 2.48
N GLU A 31 11.43 -3.62 1.33
CA GLU A 31 11.47 -2.95 0.02
C GLU A 31 10.37 -1.89 -0.13
N LEU A 32 9.14 -2.21 0.28
CA LEU A 32 8.02 -1.26 0.25
C LEU A 32 8.28 -0.05 1.16
N LYS A 33 8.87 -0.24 2.35
CA LYS A 33 9.24 0.87 3.26
C LYS A 33 10.35 1.74 2.67
N MET A 34 11.34 1.15 2.01
CA MET A 34 12.39 1.90 1.33
C MET A 34 11.80 2.76 0.21
N MET A 35 10.91 2.20 -0.61
CA MET A 35 10.18 2.94 -1.65
C MET A 35 9.33 4.06 -1.05
N GLN A 36 8.61 3.80 0.04
CA GLN A 36 7.80 4.79 0.75
C GLN A 36 8.65 5.98 1.21
N ASN A 37 9.82 5.73 1.81
CA ASN A 37 10.72 6.80 2.26
C ASN A 37 11.24 7.66 1.09
N SER A 38 11.55 7.05 -0.05
CA SER A 38 11.95 7.78 -1.26
C SER A 38 10.84 8.67 -1.79
N VAL A 39 9.59 8.19 -1.73
CA VAL A 39 8.39 8.91 -2.19
C VAL A 39 8.02 10.04 -1.24
N VAL A 40 8.07 9.83 0.08
CA VAL A 40 7.79 10.87 1.08
C VAL A 40 8.84 12.00 1.05
N SER A 41 10.05 11.69 0.59
CA SER A 41 11.12 12.68 0.40
C SER A 41 10.91 13.58 -0.83
N GLN A 42 9.99 13.23 -1.73
CA GLN A 42 9.65 14.05 -2.89
C GLN A 42 8.63 15.13 -2.51
N LYS A 43 8.86 16.37 -2.95
CA LYS A 43 7.97 17.51 -2.66
C LYS A 43 6.68 17.49 -3.48
N GLU A 44 6.76 17.00 -4.72
CA GLU A 44 5.64 16.93 -5.65
C GLU A 44 5.76 15.65 -6.45
N ILE A 45 4.61 15.03 -6.73
CA ILE A 45 4.48 13.82 -7.52
C ILE A 45 3.27 14.00 -8.43
N THR A 46 3.46 13.69 -9.71
CA THR A 46 2.41 13.71 -10.74
C THR A 46 1.56 12.44 -10.70
N VAL A 47 0.43 12.44 -11.43
CA VAL A 47 -0.41 11.25 -11.56
C VAL A 47 0.33 10.14 -12.31
N GLU A 48 1.14 10.49 -13.29
CA GLU A 48 1.97 9.57 -14.07
C GLU A 48 3.06 8.93 -13.20
N GLU A 49 3.70 9.69 -12.32
CA GLU A 49 4.66 9.15 -11.36
C GLU A 49 3.99 8.25 -10.32
N MET A 50 2.79 8.63 -9.87
CA MET A 50 1.98 7.77 -9.01
C MET A 50 1.70 6.43 -9.70
N GLN A 51 1.33 6.42 -10.98
CA GLN A 51 1.14 5.18 -11.74
C GLN A 51 2.41 4.31 -11.78
N LYS A 52 3.57 4.89 -12.09
CA LYS A 52 4.85 4.17 -12.09
C LYS A 52 5.21 3.57 -10.74
N ILE A 53 4.90 4.28 -9.65
CA ILE A 53 5.13 3.78 -8.30
C ILE A 53 4.19 2.59 -8.01
N ILE A 54 2.92 2.67 -8.40
CA ILE A 54 1.97 1.55 -8.27
C ILE A 54 2.43 0.33 -9.09
N GLU A 55 2.92 0.52 -10.31
CA GLU A 55 3.50 -0.54 -11.12
C GLU A 55 4.72 -1.18 -10.45
N SER A 56 5.60 -0.35 -9.88
CA SER A 56 6.76 -0.80 -9.13
C SER A 56 6.34 -1.63 -7.92
N ILE A 57 5.31 -1.19 -7.17
CA ILE A 57 4.74 -1.94 -6.05
C ILE A 57 4.21 -3.29 -6.53
N ASN A 58 3.43 -3.33 -7.62
CA ASN A 58 2.88 -4.56 -8.18
C ASN A 58 3.99 -5.57 -8.52
N SER A 59 5.12 -5.12 -9.05
CA SER A 59 6.25 -5.99 -9.34
C SER A 59 6.81 -6.70 -8.10
N LYS A 60 6.74 -6.03 -6.93
CA LYS A 60 7.23 -6.54 -5.64
C LYS A 60 6.24 -7.45 -4.92
N ILE A 61 4.94 -7.22 -5.11
CA ILE A 61 3.88 -7.96 -4.42
C ILE A 61 3.20 -9.03 -5.26
N LYS A 62 3.62 -9.23 -6.52
CA LYS A 62 3.00 -10.16 -7.48
C LYS A 62 2.79 -11.57 -6.89
N ASP A 63 3.75 -12.06 -6.11
CA ASP A 63 3.76 -13.41 -5.55
C ASP A 63 2.86 -13.53 -4.30
N LEU A 64 2.35 -12.41 -3.78
CA LEU A 64 1.47 -12.35 -2.62
C LEU A 64 -0.01 -12.57 -2.98
N GLY A 65 -0.31 -12.71 -4.28
CA GLY A 65 -1.68 -12.83 -4.80
C GLY A 65 -2.50 -11.56 -4.58
N ILE A 66 -1.84 -10.41 -4.59
CA ILE A 66 -2.43 -9.08 -4.46
C ILE A 66 -2.03 -8.27 -5.68
N TYR A 67 -2.96 -7.51 -6.23
CA TYR A 67 -2.70 -6.60 -7.34
C TYR A 67 -3.30 -5.23 -7.04
N LEU A 68 -2.54 -4.17 -7.30
CA LEU A 68 -2.99 -2.78 -7.22
C LEU A 68 -3.36 -2.29 -8.62
N ALA A 69 -4.61 -1.88 -8.82
CA ALA A 69 -5.07 -1.29 -10.06
C ALA A 69 -5.27 0.21 -9.89
N PHE A 70 -4.67 1.01 -10.77
CA PHE A 70 -4.99 2.43 -10.83
C PHE A 70 -6.40 2.61 -11.43
N ASP A 71 -7.20 3.47 -10.83
CA ASP A 71 -8.57 3.76 -11.27
C ASP A 71 -8.91 5.24 -10.98
N LYS A 72 -10.10 5.68 -11.35
CA LYS A 72 -10.62 7.01 -11.09
C LYS A 72 -12.04 6.91 -10.55
N GLU A 73 -12.31 7.58 -9.45
CA GLU A 73 -13.69 7.80 -9.00
C GLU A 73 -14.08 9.26 -9.26
N GLY A 74 -14.78 9.51 -10.36
CA GLY A 74 -14.96 10.85 -10.91
C GLY A 74 -13.62 11.38 -11.45
N ASN A 75 -13.21 12.56 -11.00
CA ASN A 75 -11.92 13.17 -11.37
C ASN A 75 -10.79 12.87 -10.38
N ILE A 76 -11.03 11.97 -9.44
CA ILE A 76 -10.12 11.71 -8.33
C ILE A 76 -9.35 10.41 -8.61
N PRO A 77 -8.01 10.46 -8.76
CA PRO A 77 -7.21 9.25 -8.95
C PRO A 77 -7.20 8.38 -7.70
N VAL A 78 -7.51 7.10 -7.88
CA VAL A 78 -7.53 6.09 -6.82
C VAL A 78 -6.79 4.83 -7.28
N VAL A 79 -6.61 3.91 -6.35
CA VAL A 79 -5.86 2.66 -6.41
C VAL A 79 -6.72 1.61 -5.73
N LYS A 80 -7.12 0.60 -6.49
CA LYS A 80 -7.90 -0.53 -6.01
C LYS A 80 -6.98 -1.67 -5.64
N VAL A 81 -7.12 -2.20 -4.44
CA VAL A 81 -6.47 -3.44 -4.01
C VAL A 81 -7.38 -4.59 -4.42
N ILE A 82 -6.86 -5.48 -5.27
CA ILE A 82 -7.58 -6.64 -5.81
C ILE A 82 -6.91 -7.91 -5.28
N ASP A 83 -7.71 -8.78 -4.66
CA ASP A 83 -7.27 -10.14 -4.33
C ASP A 83 -7.36 -11.00 -5.59
N VAL A 84 -6.21 -11.51 -6.05
CA VAL A 84 -6.11 -12.26 -7.30
C VAL A 84 -6.80 -13.62 -7.21
N ARG A 85 -6.95 -14.19 -6.00
CA ARG A 85 -7.56 -15.52 -5.80
C ARG A 85 -9.06 -15.53 -6.12
N ASN A 86 -9.76 -14.44 -5.79
CA ASN A 86 -11.21 -14.33 -5.98
C ASN A 86 -11.61 -13.16 -6.90
N ARG A 87 -10.63 -12.41 -7.44
CA ARG A 87 -10.79 -11.22 -8.27
C ARG A 87 -11.69 -10.14 -7.67
N LYS A 88 -11.78 -10.08 -6.34
CA LYS A 88 -12.58 -9.06 -5.64
C LYS A 88 -11.73 -7.84 -5.32
N VAL A 89 -12.29 -6.66 -5.57
CA VAL A 89 -11.77 -5.42 -5.00
C VAL A 89 -11.98 -5.50 -3.50
N VAL A 90 -10.89 -5.68 -2.76
CA VAL A 90 -10.91 -5.74 -1.30
C VAL A 90 -10.74 -4.35 -0.70
N LYS A 91 -10.21 -3.38 -1.48
CA LYS A 91 -10.21 -1.98 -1.07
C LYS A 91 -9.95 -0.95 -2.17
N VAL A 92 -10.27 0.31 -1.90
CA VAL A 92 -9.99 1.50 -2.74
C VAL A 92 -9.25 2.53 -1.89
N PHE A 93 -8.16 3.07 -2.41
CA PHE A 93 -7.27 4.03 -1.75
C PHE A 93 -6.65 4.97 -2.74
N PRO A 94 -6.17 6.14 -2.35
CA PRO A 94 -6.42 6.83 -1.09
C PRO A 94 -7.89 7.29 -0.98
N PRO A 95 -8.36 7.68 0.22
CA PRO A 95 -9.65 8.34 0.39
C PRO A 95 -9.78 9.56 -0.52
N LYS A 96 -10.97 9.78 -1.10
CA LYS A 96 -11.25 10.90 -2.01
C LYS A 96 -10.92 12.28 -1.44
N GLU A 97 -11.03 12.41 -0.13
CA GLU A 97 -10.79 13.64 0.64
C GLU A 97 -9.32 14.05 0.72
N ILE A 98 -8.37 13.17 0.41
CA ILE A 98 -6.95 13.52 0.42
C ILE A 98 -6.61 14.17 -0.88
N THR A 99 -6.32 15.47 -0.93
CA THR A 99 -6.02 16.16 -2.19
C THR A 99 -4.56 16.03 -2.63
N ASP A 100 -3.66 15.91 -1.66
CA ASP A 100 -2.21 15.85 -1.88
C ASP A 100 -1.74 14.47 -2.40
N ILE A 101 -1.13 14.44 -3.59
CA ILE A 101 -0.70 13.19 -4.26
C ILE A 101 0.40 12.45 -3.49
N VAL A 102 1.31 13.17 -2.83
CA VAL A 102 2.38 12.56 -2.00
C VAL A 102 1.75 11.87 -0.79
N ARG A 103 0.82 12.54 -0.12
CA ARG A 103 0.09 11.98 1.02
C ARG A 103 -0.77 10.78 0.61
N ARG A 104 -1.42 10.90 -0.55
CA ARG A 104 -2.21 9.84 -1.19
C ARG A 104 -1.41 8.56 -1.36
N ILE A 105 -0.22 8.66 -1.93
CA ILE A 105 0.60 7.48 -2.19
C ILE A 105 1.25 6.94 -0.93
N ASN A 106 1.61 7.81 0.02
CA ASN A 106 2.10 7.38 1.32
C ASN A 106 1.06 6.52 2.07
N GLU A 107 -0.23 6.88 1.99
CA GLU A 107 -1.28 6.04 2.57
C GLU A 107 -1.44 4.69 1.85
N VAL A 108 -1.24 4.63 0.53
CA VAL A 108 -1.25 3.36 -0.20
C VAL A 108 -0.19 2.40 0.37
N PHE A 109 1.02 2.89 0.65
CA PHE A 109 2.08 2.08 1.27
C PHE A 109 1.72 1.59 2.67
N ASP A 110 1.33 2.51 3.56
CA ASP A 110 0.98 2.17 4.95
C ASP A 110 -0.09 1.06 5.01
N ILE A 111 -1.11 1.20 4.16
CA ILE A 111 -2.24 0.28 4.18
C ILE A 111 -1.92 -1.03 3.49
N LEU A 112 -1.13 -1.02 2.41
CA LEU A 112 -0.64 -2.23 1.78
C LEU A 112 0.19 -3.08 2.75
N VAL A 113 1.12 -2.46 3.47
CA VAL A 113 1.93 -3.16 4.49
C VAL A 113 1.01 -3.77 5.54
N GLY A 114 0.02 -3.02 6.03
CA GLY A 114 -0.96 -3.55 6.98
C GLY A 114 -1.78 -4.72 6.43
N PHE A 115 -2.20 -4.65 5.16
CA PHE A 115 -2.93 -5.73 4.50
C PHE A 115 -2.09 -6.99 4.36
N ILE A 116 -0.82 -6.86 3.94
CA ILE A 116 0.11 -7.99 3.84
C ILE A 116 0.29 -8.64 5.21
N LEU A 117 0.55 -7.85 6.26
CA LEU A 117 0.70 -8.37 7.63
C LEU A 117 -0.56 -9.12 8.08
N LYS A 118 -1.75 -8.56 7.86
CA LYS A 118 -3.02 -9.20 8.23
C LYS A 118 -3.29 -10.52 7.50
N LYS A 119 -2.72 -10.74 6.31
CA LYS A 119 -2.88 -12.01 5.59
C LYS A 119 -2.05 -13.14 6.21
N HIS A 120 -1.08 -12.81 7.05
CA HIS A 120 -0.12 -13.73 7.65
C HIS A 120 -0.20 -13.81 9.19
N PHE A 121 -1.17 -13.11 9.81
CA PHE A 121 -1.55 -13.18 11.23
C PHE A 121 -3.02 -13.58 11.35
#